data_AF-A0AAU2XGT0-F1
#
_entry.id   AF-A0AAU2XGT0-F1
#
_cell.length_a   1.000
_cell.length_b   1.000
_cell.length_c   1.000
_cell.angle_alpha   90.00
_cell.angle_beta   90.00
_cell.angle_gamma   90.00
#
_symmetry.space_group_name_H-M   'P 1'
#
loop_
_entity.id
_entity.type
_entity.pdbx_description
1 polymer ?
#
loop_
_entity_poly.entity_id
_entity_poly.type
_entity_poly.pdbx_seq_one_letter_code
_entity_poly.pdbx_strand_id
1 'polypeptide(L)'
;MEAVHHGIAVAAPGDDDHTFGFLALGHHSPRRVMAAFLALDKSTYGELPAAAQLGPLLPEVRHAWGVFTAGTDEDNHVWTYRQLAEHIPGAVPVTVLDLV
;
A
#
# COMPACT_ATOMS: atom_id res chain seq x y z
N MET A 1 8.09 -3.60 -0.68
CA MET A 1 8.12 -4.23 -2.03
C MET A 1 7.01 -3.64 -2.89
N GLU A 2 7.19 -3.50 -4.21
CA GLU A 2 6.18 -2.90 -5.11
C GLU A 2 5.86 -3.85 -6.29
N ALA A 3 4.59 -3.88 -6.71
CA ALA A 3 4.15 -4.65 -7.88
C ALA A 3 2.87 -4.08 -8.50
N VAL A 4 2.50 -4.59 -9.68
CA VAL A 4 1.19 -4.32 -10.30
C VAL A 4 0.37 -5.60 -10.33
N HIS A 5 -0.76 -5.62 -9.63
CA HIS A 5 -1.71 -6.72 -9.64
C HIS A 5 -3.11 -6.23 -10.00
N HIS A 6 -3.79 -6.94 -10.91
CA HIS A 6 -5.13 -6.58 -11.39
C HIS A 6 -5.25 -5.13 -11.93
N GLY A 7 -4.15 -4.62 -12.50
CA GLY A 7 -4.04 -3.25 -13.00
C GLY A 7 -3.93 -2.19 -11.90
N ILE A 8 -3.59 -2.57 -10.67
CA ILE A 8 -3.40 -1.67 -9.53
C ILE A 8 -1.93 -1.74 -9.12
N ALA A 9 -1.26 -0.58 -9.11
CA ALA A 9 0.07 -0.45 -8.53
C ALA A 9 -0.06 -0.47 -7.00
N VAL A 10 0.57 -1.46 -6.38
CA VAL A 10 0.51 -1.75 -4.95
C VAL A 10 1.91 -1.85 -4.36
N ALA A 11 2.03 -1.46 -3.10
CA ALA A 11 3.24 -1.56 -2.32
C ALA A 11 2.94 -2.16 -0.95
N ALA A 12 3.85 -3.03 -0.51
CA ALA A 12 3.95 -3.50 0.86
C ALA A 12 5.03 -2.68 1.58
N PRO A 13 4.94 -2.55 2.91
CA PRO A 13 5.90 -1.82 3.71
C PRO A 13 7.26 -2.53 3.61
N GLY A 14 8.33 -1.80 3.90
CA GLY A 14 9.63 -2.40 4.19
C GLY A 14 9.63 -3.06 5.57
N ASP A 15 10.81 -3.45 6.07
CA ASP A 15 10.94 -4.00 7.41
C ASP A 15 11.11 -2.92 8.50
N ASP A 16 11.27 -1.65 8.10
CA ASP A 16 11.57 -0.54 8.99
C ASP A 16 10.33 0.35 9.23
N ASP A 17 9.66 0.05 10.35
CA ASP A 17 8.75 0.91 11.11
C ASP A 17 7.61 1.55 10.30
N HIS A 18 6.47 0.86 10.24
CA HIS A 18 5.37 1.23 9.35
C HIS A 18 4.08 1.63 10.07
N THR A 19 3.62 2.84 9.76
CA THR A 19 2.35 3.41 10.21
C THR A 19 1.14 2.87 9.43
N PHE A 20 1.36 2.08 8.37
CA PHE A 20 0.34 1.48 7.50
C PHE A 20 0.91 0.20 6.87
N GLY A 21 0.06 -0.78 6.55
CA GLY A 21 0.52 -2.11 6.17
C GLY A 21 0.44 -2.48 4.69
N PHE A 22 -0.44 -1.89 3.89
CA PHE A 22 -0.35 -1.96 2.42
C PHE A 22 -0.87 -0.67 1.79
N LEU A 23 -0.36 -0.32 0.61
CA LEU A 23 -0.75 0.88 -0.12
C LEU A 23 -1.00 0.60 -1.60
N ALA A 24 -2.00 1.23 -2.17
CA ALA A 24 -2.26 1.25 -3.61
C ALA A 24 -2.35 2.68 -4.13
N LEU A 25 -1.77 2.95 -5.30
CA LEU A 25 -1.91 4.24 -5.97
C LEU A 25 -3.32 4.39 -6.57
N GLY A 26 -4.01 5.46 -6.21
CA GLY A 26 -5.39 5.75 -6.59
C GLY A 26 -6.44 5.32 -5.55
N HIS A 27 -7.65 5.84 -5.69
CA HIS A 27 -8.82 5.38 -4.94
C HIS A 27 -9.46 4.19 -5.64
N HIS A 28 -9.43 3.03 -4.98
CA HIS A 28 -9.95 1.76 -5.50
C HIS A 28 -11.06 1.22 -4.61
N SER A 29 -11.93 0.39 -5.16
CA SER A 29 -12.92 -0.30 -4.33
C SER A 29 -12.21 -1.27 -3.38
N PRO A 30 -12.65 -1.38 -2.10
CA PRO A 30 -11.98 -2.21 -1.10
C PRO A 30 -11.74 -3.66 -1.55
N ARG A 31 -12.74 -4.28 -2.17
CA ARG A 31 -12.62 -5.67 -2.66
C ARG A 31 -11.56 -5.82 -3.76
N ARG A 32 -11.47 -4.84 -4.67
CA ARG A 32 -10.53 -4.91 -5.79
C ARG A 32 -9.10 -4.71 -5.33
N VAL A 33 -8.87 -3.74 -4.44
CA VAL A 33 -7.53 -3.50 -3.90
C VAL A 33 -7.08 -4.63 -2.98
N MET A 34 -7.98 -5.21 -2.19
CA MET A 34 -7.65 -6.37 -1.34
C MET A 34 -7.17 -7.56 -2.17
N ALA A 35 -7.79 -7.82 -3.33
CA ALA A 35 -7.30 -8.86 -4.24
C ALA A 35 -5.86 -8.58 -4.72
N ALA A 36 -5.52 -7.32 -4.97
CA ALA A 36 -4.17 -6.91 -5.36
C ALA A 36 -3.16 -7.05 -4.20
N PHE A 37 -3.53 -6.68 -2.97
CA PHE A 37 -2.69 -6.87 -1.79
C PHE A 37 -2.41 -8.35 -1.52
N LEU A 38 -3.43 -9.21 -1.62
CA LEU A 38 -3.27 -10.66 -1.49
C LEU A 38 -2.34 -11.24 -2.56
N ALA A 39 -2.41 -10.74 -3.78
CA ALA A 39 -1.53 -11.19 -4.86
C ALA A 39 -0.07 -10.76 -4.61
N LEU A 40 0.15 -9.53 -4.14
CA LEU A 40 1.47 -9.03 -3.77
C LEU A 40 2.06 -9.86 -2.62
N ASP A 41 1.32 -10.04 -1.54
CA ASP A 41 1.75 -10.80 -0.37
C ASP A 41 2.15 -12.24 -0.75
N LYS A 42 1.29 -12.93 -1.51
CA LYS A 42 1.58 -14.28 -2.02
C LYS A 42 2.85 -14.32 -2.88
N SER A 43 3.06 -13.33 -3.74
CA SER A 43 4.26 -13.28 -4.59
C SER A 43 5.54 -13.01 -3.79
N THR A 44 5.40 -12.39 -2.62
CA THR A 44 6.51 -11.99 -1.75
C THR A 44 6.91 -13.11 -0.80
N TYR A 45 5.93 -13.73 -0.11
CA TYR A 45 6.18 -14.65 1.00
C TYR A 45 5.86 -16.12 0.67
N GLY A 46 5.39 -16.43 -0.54
CA GLY A 46 5.33 -17.78 -1.10
C GLY A 46 4.19 -18.69 -0.61
N GLU A 47 3.71 -18.53 0.63
CA GLU A 47 2.59 -19.33 1.16
C GLU A 47 1.27 -18.55 1.27
N LEU A 48 0.16 -19.30 1.30
CA LEU A 48 -1.22 -18.84 1.21
C LEU A 48 -1.98 -18.60 2.55
N PRO A 49 -1.37 -18.32 3.73
CA PRO A 49 -2.17 -18.00 4.91
C PRO A 49 -2.71 -16.56 4.90
N ALA A 50 -2.21 -15.69 4.02
CA ALA A 50 -2.56 -14.27 4.02
C ALA A 50 -3.98 -13.94 3.57
N ALA A 51 -4.65 -14.78 2.77
CA ALA A 51 -6.08 -14.58 2.48
C ALA A 51 -6.95 -14.70 3.73
N ALA A 52 -6.58 -15.59 4.66
CA ALA A 52 -7.26 -15.73 5.94
C ALA A 52 -6.88 -14.62 6.93
N GLN A 53 -5.68 -14.03 6.80
CA GLN A 53 -5.20 -12.97 7.70
C GLN A 53 -5.61 -11.56 7.24
N LEU A 54 -5.57 -11.28 5.93
CA LEU A 54 -5.91 -9.97 5.35
C LEU A 54 -7.40 -9.86 4.97
N GLY A 55 -8.08 -10.98 4.68
CA GLY A 55 -9.51 -10.98 4.36
C GLY A 55 -10.39 -10.32 5.42
N PRO A 56 -10.22 -10.63 6.72
CA PRO A 56 -10.93 -9.95 7.82
C PRO A 56 -10.64 -8.45 7.92
N LEU A 57 -9.54 -7.97 7.34
CA LEU A 57 -9.10 -6.57 7.39
C LEU A 57 -9.69 -5.72 6.26
N LEU A 58 -10.59 -6.28 5.45
CA LEU A 58 -11.33 -5.52 4.44
C LEU A 58 -11.99 -4.23 4.99
N PRO A 59 -12.56 -4.18 6.21
CA PRO A 59 -13.09 -2.94 6.79
C PRO A 59 -12.04 -1.86 7.05
N GLU A 60 -10.77 -2.24 7.21
CA GLU A 60 -9.65 -1.32 7.47
C GLU A 60 -9.10 -0.71 6.18
N VAL A 61 -9.60 -1.15 5.01
CA VAL A 61 -9.26 -0.54 3.73
C VAL A 61 -9.95 0.80 3.60
N ARG A 62 -9.17 1.87 3.49
CA ARG A 62 -9.69 3.24 3.38
C ARG A 62 -9.02 4.05 2.28
N HIS A 63 -9.74 5.04 1.78
CA HIS A 63 -9.19 6.06 0.90
C HIS A 63 -8.44 7.10 1.72
N ALA A 64 -7.30 7.53 1.20
CA ALA A 64 -6.49 8.58 1.78
C ALA A 64 -5.83 9.40 0.66
N TRP A 65 -5.06 10.39 1.10
CA TRP A 65 -4.22 11.22 0.24
C TRP A 65 -2.83 11.25 0.86
N GLY A 66 -1.81 11.35 0.02
CA GLY A 66 -0.46 11.53 0.53
C GLY A 66 0.53 11.95 -0.53
N VAL A 67 1.71 12.30 -0.07
CA VAL A 67 2.83 12.71 -0.93
C VAL A 67 3.88 11.62 -0.86
N PHE A 68 4.52 11.38 -2.00
CA PHE A 68 5.66 10.49 -2.13
C PHE A 68 6.92 11.33 -2.30
N THR A 69 7.91 11.10 -1.44
CA THR A 69 9.22 11.75 -1.51
C THR A 69 10.28 10.69 -1.75
N ALA A 70 11.04 10.83 -2.83
CA ALA A 70 12.20 9.98 -3.06
C ALA A 70 13.23 10.23 -1.95
N GLY A 71 13.82 9.16 -1.42
CA GLY A 71 15.02 9.26 -0.60
C GLY A 71 16.11 10.02 -1.36
N THR A 72 16.93 10.77 -0.62
CA THR A 72 18.07 11.52 -1.19
C THR A 72 19.35 10.71 -1.24
N ASP A 73 19.30 9.46 -0.76
CA ASP A 73 20.43 8.56 -0.73
C ASP A 73 20.59 7.89 -2.10
N GLU A 74 21.74 8.10 -2.74
CA GLU A 74 22.01 7.64 -4.11
C GLU A 74 21.98 6.11 -4.22
N ASP A 75 22.24 5.40 -3.11
CA ASP A 75 22.21 3.94 -3.04
C ASP A 75 20.85 3.38 -2.58
N ASN A 76 19.93 4.25 -2.13
CA ASN A 76 18.65 3.84 -1.57
C ASN A 76 17.48 4.52 -2.29
N HIS A 77 17.00 3.86 -3.36
CA HIS A 77 15.88 4.30 -4.19
C HIS A 77 14.50 4.05 -3.54
N VAL A 78 14.38 4.29 -2.23
CA VAL A 78 13.12 4.10 -1.50
C VAL A 78 12.28 5.37 -1.57
N TRP A 79 11.01 5.20 -1.91
CA TRP A 79 10.00 6.25 -1.79
C TRP A 79 9.42 6.23 -0.38
N THR A 80 9.37 7.40 0.24
CA THR A 80 8.68 7.60 1.51
C THR A 80 7.29 8.15 1.25
N TYR A 81 6.29 7.52 1.85
CA TYR A 81 4.91 7.99 1.80
C TYR A 81 4.57 8.73 3.09
N ARG A 82 3.94 9.89 2.95
CA ARG A 82 3.34 10.62 4.07
C ARG A 82 1.88 10.91 3.78
N GLN A 83 0.99 10.41 4.62
CA GLN A 83 -0.43 10.74 4.55
C GLN A 83 -0.66 12.23 4.85
N LEU A 84 -1.40 12.91 3.99
CA LEU A 84 -1.71 14.34 4.08
C LEU A 84 -3.15 14.58 3.65
N ALA A 85 -3.63 15.82 3.81
CA ALA A 85 -4.93 16.22 3.30
C ALA A 85 -4.89 16.41 1.77
N GLU A 86 -6.03 16.19 1.11
CA GLU A 86 -6.20 16.32 -0.35
C GLU A 86 -5.74 17.67 -0.90
N HIS A 87 -5.98 18.76 -0.17
CA HIS A 87 -5.68 20.11 -0.63
C HIS A 87 -4.18 20.45 -0.62
N ILE A 88 -3.33 19.57 -0.08
CA ILE A 88 -1.88 19.82 -0.02
C ILE A 88 -1.27 19.63 -1.42
N PRO A 89 -0.49 20.60 -1.93
CA PRO A 89 0.16 20.46 -3.22
C PRO A 89 0.98 19.18 -3.36
N GLY A 90 0.78 18.46 -4.46
CA GLY A 90 1.45 17.18 -4.73
C GLY A 90 0.82 15.98 -4.03
N ALA A 91 -0.22 16.15 -3.21
CA ALA A 91 -0.96 15.03 -2.65
C ALA A 91 -1.67 14.27 -3.78
N VAL A 92 -1.54 12.95 -3.76
CA VAL A 92 -2.17 12.04 -4.73
C VAL A 92 -3.11 11.08 -3.99
N PRO A 93 -4.20 10.63 -4.64
CA PRO A 93 -5.13 9.70 -4.03
C PRO A 93 -4.46 8.34 -3.84
N VAL A 94 -4.68 7.71 -2.69
CA VAL A 94 -4.20 6.37 -2.38
C VAL A 94 -5.27 5.56 -1.66
N THR A 95 -5.20 4.25 -1.76
CA THR A 95 -6.00 3.34 -0.95
C THR A 95 -5.06 2.58 -0.04
N VAL A 96 -5.30 2.63 1.26
CA VAL A 96 -4.41 2.04 2.26
C VAL A 96 -5.14 0.96 3.04
N LEU A 97 -4.38 -0.05 3.45
CA LEU A 97 -4.76 -1.02 4.46
C LEU A 97 -3.87 -0.78 5.67
N ASP A 98 -4.46 -0.34 6.76
CA ASP A 98 -3.75 -0.19 8.03
C ASP A 98 -3.77 -1.55 8.76
N LEU A 99 -2.60 -2.00 9.23
CA LEU A 99 -2.44 -3.28 9.94
C LEU A 99 -2.19 -3.07 11.45
N VAL A 100 -2.67 -1.94 12.01
CA VAL A 100 -2.42 -1.51 13.40
C VAL A 100 -2.75 -2.60 14.41
#